data_AF-A0A944A248-F1
#
_entry.id   AF-A0A944A248-F1
#
_cell.length_a   1.000
_cell.length_b   1.000
_cell.length_c   1.000
_cell.angle_alpha   90.00
_cell.angle_beta   90.00
_cell.angle_gamma   90.00
#
_symmetry.space_group_name_H-M   'P 1'
#
loop_
_entity.id
_entity.type
_entity.pdbx_description
1 polymer ?
#
loop_
_entity_poly.entity_id
_entity_poly.type
_entity_poly.pdbx_seq_one_letter_code
_entity_poly.pdbx_strand_id
1 'polypeptide(L)'
;MDNEKIKEMLLDIEPSELDFTVVMTGKDSKRVNGLYKPDTREILLHNKNFKTDNELIYTAIHEYTHHLNNEQDIIANGGKEPPHCSKSHTNAFWAKFHALLEVAEQKGYYKLDMALSPELEALTKEIKEKYIGPNGQIMIELGRTLIKAQALCEQANIRYEDYIDRVLQIPRTTVKTAKKVGMLPDEDAELGYDNMKIVAGIKKADEKAKAVEAIKSGKSPDSVIAMMKKKAKEIDPKEKLEKERARLTRTISELTQRLEYVEESLASL
;
A
#
# COMPACT_ATOMS: atom_id res chain seq x y z
N MET A 1 22.69 -6.94 -16.89
CA MET A 1 22.40 -5.71 -17.69
C MET A 1 23.37 -4.58 -17.31
N ASP A 2 23.51 -3.53 -18.14
CA ASP A 2 24.30 -2.31 -17.84
C ASP A 2 23.38 -1.11 -17.47
N ASN A 3 23.97 -0.01 -17.00
CA ASN A 3 23.21 1.16 -16.50
C ASN A 3 22.30 1.78 -17.57
N GLU A 4 22.79 1.89 -18.81
CA GLU A 4 22.07 2.49 -19.93
C GLU A 4 20.85 1.64 -20.32
N LYS A 5 21.03 0.33 -20.47
CA LYS A 5 19.92 -0.59 -20.77
C LYS A 5 18.85 -0.60 -19.68
N ILE A 6 19.24 -0.48 -18.41
CA ILE A 6 18.27 -0.38 -17.31
C ILE A 6 17.47 0.93 -17.45
N LYS A 7 18.13 2.06 -17.70
CA LYS A 7 17.44 3.35 -17.89
C LYS A 7 16.51 3.32 -19.10
N GLU A 8 16.95 2.79 -20.23
CA GLU A 8 16.14 2.64 -21.45
C GLU A 8 14.89 1.77 -21.18
N MET A 9 15.06 0.65 -20.49
CA MET A 9 13.95 -0.22 -20.12
C MET A 9 12.95 0.48 -19.19
N LEU A 10 13.41 1.24 -18.19
CA LEU A 10 12.53 1.99 -17.29
C LEU A 10 11.72 3.05 -18.05
N LEU A 11 12.37 3.79 -18.95
CA LEU A 11 11.72 4.79 -19.81
C LEU A 11 10.76 4.17 -20.82
N ASP A 12 11.06 2.96 -21.29
CA ASP A 12 10.15 2.21 -22.16
C ASP A 12 8.93 1.71 -21.37
N ILE A 13 9.08 1.27 -20.12
CA ILE A 13 7.95 0.88 -19.25
C ILE A 13 7.02 2.07 -19.04
N GLU A 14 7.55 3.22 -18.63
CA GLU A 14 6.80 4.47 -18.55
C GLU A 14 7.73 5.67 -18.73
N PRO A 15 7.41 6.63 -19.60
CA PRO A 15 8.26 7.80 -19.79
C PRO A 15 8.26 8.69 -18.55
N SER A 16 9.37 9.39 -18.34
CA SER A 16 9.53 10.44 -17.33
C SER A 16 9.91 11.75 -18.02
N GLU A 17 9.36 12.87 -17.55
CA GLU A 17 9.71 14.22 -18.00
C GLU A 17 10.97 14.75 -17.29
N LEU A 18 11.33 14.18 -16.13
CA LEU A 18 12.50 14.57 -15.35
C LEU A 18 13.68 13.65 -15.65
N ASP A 19 14.82 14.23 -16.01
CA ASP A 19 16.04 13.43 -16.16
C ASP A 19 16.48 12.82 -14.82
N PHE A 20 17.00 11.60 -14.89
CA PHE A 20 17.48 10.80 -13.77
C PHE A 20 18.65 9.91 -14.19
N THR A 21 19.40 9.41 -13.22
CA THR A 21 20.52 8.49 -13.48
C THR A 21 20.27 7.13 -12.87
N VAL A 22 20.83 6.09 -13.49
CA VAL A 22 20.86 4.72 -12.95
C VAL A 22 22.32 4.34 -12.77
N VAL A 23 22.69 3.88 -11.56
CA VAL A 23 24.06 3.50 -11.23
C VAL A 23 24.08 2.17 -10.51
N MET A 24 24.64 1.15 -11.17
CA MET A 24 25.13 -0.04 -10.49
C MET A 24 26.37 0.30 -9.66
N THR A 25 26.25 0.17 -8.34
CA THR A 25 27.26 0.66 -7.39
C THR A 25 28.53 -0.19 -7.30
N GLY A 26 28.54 -1.39 -7.88
CA GLY A 26 29.63 -2.36 -7.76
C GLY A 26 29.78 -2.97 -6.37
N LYS A 27 28.78 -2.79 -5.50
CA LYS A 27 28.78 -3.17 -4.09
C LYS A 27 27.60 -4.06 -3.77
N ASP A 28 27.76 -4.86 -2.73
CA ASP A 28 26.67 -5.48 -1.98
C ASP A 28 26.30 -4.59 -0.79
N SER A 29 25.10 -4.76 -0.28
CA SER A 29 24.61 -4.04 0.90
C SER A 29 23.74 -4.97 1.72
N LYS A 30 24.01 -5.03 3.03
CA LYS A 30 23.22 -5.83 3.98
C LYS A 30 21.87 -5.19 4.33
N ARG A 31 21.67 -3.91 3.94
CA ARG A 31 20.50 -3.13 4.37
C ARG A 31 19.44 -2.99 3.30
N VAL A 32 19.85 -2.72 2.06
CA VAL A 32 18.96 -2.42 0.94
C VAL A 32 19.54 -2.96 -0.36
N ASN A 33 18.68 -3.27 -1.33
CA ASN A 33 19.08 -3.70 -2.67
C ASN A 33 19.18 -2.53 -3.66
N GLY A 34 18.37 -1.50 -3.45
CA GLY A 34 18.35 -0.27 -4.22
C GLY A 34 18.12 0.94 -3.32
N LEU A 35 18.38 2.13 -3.86
CA LEU A 35 18.09 3.40 -3.21
C LEU A 35 17.87 4.49 -4.26
N TYR A 36 16.69 5.10 -4.26
CA TYR A 36 16.44 6.36 -4.94
C TYR A 36 16.83 7.56 -4.07
N LYS A 37 17.58 8.49 -4.65
CA LYS A 37 17.90 9.81 -4.05
C LYS A 37 17.07 10.90 -4.73
N PRO A 38 16.04 11.46 -4.06
CA PRO A 38 15.16 12.46 -4.65
C PRO A 38 15.88 13.74 -5.10
N ASP A 39 16.84 14.23 -4.31
CA ASP A 39 17.53 15.51 -4.56
C ASP A 39 18.36 15.48 -5.84
N THR A 40 19.03 14.36 -6.10
CA THR A 40 19.89 14.18 -7.28
C THR A 40 19.22 13.39 -8.39
N ARG A 41 18.00 12.89 -8.16
CA ARG A 41 17.27 11.98 -9.07
C ARG A 41 18.15 10.82 -9.51
N GLU A 42 18.78 10.17 -8.53
CA GLU A 42 19.71 9.06 -8.77
C GLU A 42 19.11 7.75 -8.24
N ILE A 43 19.04 6.75 -9.12
CA ILE A 43 18.70 5.37 -8.77
C ILE A 43 19.99 4.60 -8.59
N LEU A 44 20.27 4.18 -7.35
CA LEU A 44 21.39 3.33 -7.01
C LEU A 44 20.95 1.88 -6.89
N LEU A 45 21.70 0.97 -7.53
CA LEU A 45 21.47 -0.48 -7.46
C LEU A 45 22.71 -1.16 -6.89
N HIS A 46 22.54 -1.93 -5.81
CA HIS A 46 23.60 -2.73 -5.21
C HIS A 46 23.73 -4.06 -5.95
N ASN A 47 24.28 -4.00 -7.15
CA ASN A 47 24.24 -5.08 -8.14
C ASN A 47 24.89 -6.39 -7.70
N LYS A 48 25.74 -6.41 -6.67
CA LYS A 48 26.28 -7.66 -6.11
C LYS A 48 25.29 -8.42 -5.21
N ASN A 49 24.17 -7.78 -4.82
CA ASN A 49 23.10 -8.45 -4.08
C ASN A 49 22.30 -9.42 -4.95
N PHE A 50 22.19 -9.14 -6.25
CA PHE A 50 21.31 -9.90 -7.15
C PHE A 50 21.98 -11.15 -7.69
N LYS A 51 21.19 -12.22 -7.83
CA LYS A 51 21.60 -13.48 -8.46
C LYS A 51 21.03 -13.66 -9.85
N THR A 52 19.97 -12.92 -10.17
CA THR A 52 19.29 -12.97 -11.47
C THR A 52 18.98 -11.57 -11.97
N ASP A 53 18.84 -11.42 -13.29
CA ASP A 53 18.38 -10.15 -13.87
C ASP A 53 16.95 -9.82 -13.39
N ASN A 54 16.11 -10.83 -13.09
CA ASN A 54 14.74 -10.62 -12.62
C ASN A 54 14.69 -9.89 -11.26
N GLU A 55 15.59 -10.24 -10.33
CA GLU A 55 15.73 -9.55 -9.03
C GLU A 55 16.22 -8.11 -9.19
N LEU A 56 17.17 -7.89 -10.12
CA LEU A 56 17.68 -6.57 -10.46
C LEU A 56 16.57 -5.69 -11.06
N ILE A 57 15.79 -6.22 -12.01
CA ILE A 57 14.71 -5.51 -12.70
C ILE A 57 13.59 -5.16 -11.74
N TYR A 58 13.17 -6.10 -10.88
CA TYR A 58 12.19 -5.83 -9.82
C TYR A 58 12.62 -4.65 -8.94
N THR A 59 13.89 -4.63 -8.53
CA THR A 59 14.44 -3.55 -7.70
C THR A 59 14.57 -2.24 -8.48
N ALA A 60 14.97 -2.28 -9.75
CA ALA A 60 15.05 -1.10 -10.60
C ALA A 60 13.67 -0.43 -10.78
N ILE A 61 12.62 -1.23 -11.02
CA ILE A 61 11.24 -0.73 -11.13
C ILE A 61 10.75 -0.16 -9.79
N HIS A 62 11.17 -0.75 -8.67
CA HIS A 62 10.85 -0.23 -7.33
C HIS A 62 11.43 1.18 -7.13
N GLU A 63 12.72 1.35 -7.38
CA GLU A 63 13.36 2.66 -7.26
C GLU A 63 12.84 3.66 -8.29
N TYR A 64 12.50 3.19 -9.49
CA TYR A 64 11.88 4.03 -10.52
C TYR A 64 10.46 4.48 -10.12
N THR A 65 9.73 3.67 -9.36
CA THR A 65 8.44 4.08 -8.80
C THR A 65 8.61 5.25 -7.84
N HIS A 66 9.66 5.27 -7.02
CA HIS A 66 9.97 6.44 -6.18
C HIS A 66 10.29 7.66 -7.04
N HIS A 67 11.02 7.48 -8.15
CA HIS A 67 11.32 8.55 -9.08
C HIS A 67 10.05 9.17 -9.70
N LEU A 68 9.16 8.36 -10.27
CA LEU A 68 7.91 8.83 -10.88
C LEU A 68 6.98 9.50 -9.87
N ASN A 69 6.88 8.97 -8.64
CA ASN A 69 6.08 9.61 -7.60
C ASN A 69 6.67 10.97 -7.20
N ASN A 70 7.99 11.05 -7.06
CA ASN A 70 8.68 12.30 -6.78
C ASN A 70 8.48 13.33 -7.91
N GLU A 71 8.52 12.90 -9.17
CA GLU A 71 8.16 13.73 -10.32
C GLU A 71 6.73 14.27 -10.23
N GLN A 72 5.76 13.40 -9.95
CA GLN A 72 4.36 13.84 -9.78
C GLN A 72 4.19 14.83 -8.63
N ASP A 73 4.87 14.62 -7.51
CA ASP A 73 4.83 15.53 -6.37
C ASP A 73 5.44 16.90 -6.73
N ILE A 74 6.55 16.93 -7.47
CA ILE A 74 7.18 18.16 -7.96
C ILE A 74 6.20 18.92 -8.88
N ILE A 75 5.57 18.23 -9.83
CA ILE A 75 4.60 18.83 -10.76
C ILE A 75 3.38 19.37 -9.99
N ALA A 76 2.82 18.57 -9.08
CA ALA A 76 1.62 18.92 -8.30
C ALA A 76 1.84 20.11 -7.34
N ASN A 77 3.09 20.33 -6.92
CA ASN A 77 3.47 21.45 -6.04
C ASN A 77 4.16 22.60 -6.81
N GLY A 78 4.29 22.49 -8.14
CA GLY A 78 4.94 23.48 -8.99
C GLY A 78 6.40 23.74 -8.61
N GLY A 79 7.11 22.74 -8.08
CA GLY A 79 8.50 22.82 -7.63
C GLY A 79 8.74 23.68 -6.38
N LYS A 80 7.69 24.04 -5.64
CA LYS A 80 7.77 24.97 -4.49
C LYS A 80 8.05 24.28 -3.16
N GLU A 81 7.84 22.98 -3.09
CA GLU A 81 8.11 22.18 -1.90
C GLU A 81 9.36 21.34 -2.15
N PRO A 82 10.26 21.20 -1.15
CA PRO A 82 11.38 20.28 -1.26
C PRO A 82 10.86 18.85 -1.48
N PRO A 83 11.64 17.98 -2.14
CA PRO A 83 11.32 16.56 -2.24
C PRO A 83 10.99 16.00 -0.86
N HIS A 84 9.72 15.68 -0.61
CA HIS A 84 9.33 15.20 0.71
C HIS A 84 9.79 13.78 0.89
N CYS A 85 10.56 13.50 1.95
CA CYS A 85 10.74 12.15 2.50
C CYS A 85 9.46 11.65 3.19
N SER A 86 8.31 11.73 2.50
CA SER A 86 7.06 11.18 3.00
C SER A 86 7.13 9.64 3.06
N LYS A 87 6.13 8.97 3.66
CA LYS A 87 6.09 7.50 3.74
C LYS A 87 6.25 6.91 2.33
N SER A 88 7.40 6.33 2.04
CA SER A 88 7.81 5.93 0.69
C SER A 88 6.96 4.79 0.10
N HIS A 89 6.26 4.01 0.94
CA HIS A 89 5.53 2.80 0.53
C HIS A 89 4.04 2.88 0.90
N THR A 90 3.34 3.89 0.39
CA THR A 90 1.88 3.97 0.52
C THR A 90 1.17 2.99 -0.43
N ASN A 91 -0.14 2.78 -0.26
CA ASN A 91 -0.92 1.99 -1.22
C ASN A 91 -0.86 2.57 -2.64
N ALA A 92 -0.71 3.89 -2.78
CA ALA A 92 -0.56 4.51 -4.10
C ALA A 92 0.78 4.14 -4.74
N PHE A 93 1.86 4.11 -3.94
CA PHE A 93 3.16 3.60 -4.38
C PHE A 93 3.04 2.15 -4.86
N TRP A 94 2.48 1.25 -4.05
CA TRP A 94 2.38 -0.16 -4.41
C TRP A 94 1.50 -0.40 -5.62
N ALA A 95 0.36 0.31 -5.73
CA ALA A 95 -0.48 0.25 -6.92
C ALA A 95 0.27 0.68 -8.18
N LYS A 96 1.06 1.76 -8.11
CA LYS A 96 1.91 2.24 -9.22
C LYS A 96 2.99 1.21 -9.56
N PHE A 97 3.72 0.73 -8.56
CA PHE A 97 4.76 -0.28 -8.73
C PHE A 97 4.24 -1.54 -9.42
N HIS A 98 3.10 -2.08 -8.97
CA HIS A 98 2.49 -3.24 -9.59
C HIS A 98 2.02 -2.96 -11.03
N ALA A 99 1.51 -1.76 -11.33
CA ALA A 99 1.18 -1.39 -12.70
C ALA A 99 2.43 -1.36 -13.62
N LEU A 100 3.55 -0.85 -13.13
CA LEU A 100 4.82 -0.84 -13.88
C LEU A 100 5.36 -2.27 -14.08
N LEU A 101 5.25 -3.14 -13.07
CA LEU A 101 5.62 -4.55 -13.20
C LEU A 101 4.77 -5.26 -14.27
N GLU A 102 3.45 -5.04 -14.29
CA GLU A 102 2.59 -5.62 -15.33
C GLU A 102 2.99 -5.18 -16.74
N VAL A 103 3.35 -3.91 -16.93
CA VAL A 103 3.87 -3.42 -18.22
C VAL A 103 5.22 -4.07 -18.54
N ALA A 104 6.11 -4.21 -17.54
CA ALA A 104 7.38 -4.90 -17.72
C ALA A 104 7.19 -6.38 -18.10
N GLU A 105 6.19 -7.06 -17.55
CA GLU A 105 5.83 -8.44 -17.93
C GLU A 105 5.30 -8.51 -19.36
N GLN A 106 4.38 -7.61 -19.73
CA GLN A 106 3.83 -7.54 -21.09
C GLN A 106 4.91 -7.27 -22.14
N LYS A 107 5.92 -6.48 -21.80
CA LYS A 107 7.08 -6.18 -22.65
C LYS A 107 8.19 -7.23 -22.59
N GLY A 108 8.05 -8.24 -21.72
CA GLY A 108 9.02 -9.33 -21.57
C GLY A 108 10.30 -8.95 -20.82
N TYR A 109 10.35 -7.80 -20.15
CA TYR A 109 11.48 -7.39 -19.31
C TYR A 109 11.50 -8.13 -17.97
N TYR A 110 10.33 -8.36 -17.39
CA TYR A 110 10.18 -9.07 -16.12
C TYR A 110 9.38 -10.36 -16.33
N LYS A 111 9.72 -11.42 -15.60
CA LYS A 111 8.99 -12.68 -15.66
C LYS A 111 8.84 -13.28 -14.27
N LEU A 112 7.61 -13.41 -13.80
CA LEU A 112 7.30 -14.25 -12.65
C LEU A 112 7.02 -15.68 -13.14
N ASP A 113 8.01 -16.56 -13.01
CA ASP A 113 7.88 -17.96 -13.43
C ASP A 113 7.90 -18.92 -12.24
N MET A 114 6.72 -19.28 -11.76
CA MET A 114 6.55 -20.21 -10.63
C MET A 114 6.94 -21.64 -11.01
N ALA A 115 6.97 -21.99 -12.31
CA ALA A 115 7.36 -23.32 -12.77
C ALA A 115 8.84 -23.62 -12.52
N LEU A 116 9.66 -22.60 -12.24
CA LEU A 116 11.04 -22.76 -11.81
C LEU A 116 11.19 -23.47 -10.46
N SER A 117 10.11 -23.58 -9.68
CA SER A 117 10.09 -24.33 -8.42
C SER A 117 8.76 -25.07 -8.21
N PRO A 118 8.68 -26.35 -8.61
CA PRO A 118 7.49 -27.18 -8.36
C PRO A 118 7.14 -27.31 -6.87
N GLU A 119 8.14 -27.25 -6.00
CA GLU A 119 7.93 -27.25 -4.54
C GLU A 119 7.20 -25.98 -4.08
N LEU A 120 7.58 -24.81 -4.62
CA LEU A 120 6.92 -23.56 -4.33
C LEU A 120 5.49 -23.54 -4.88
N GLU A 121 5.26 -24.11 -6.06
CA GLU A 121 3.92 -24.23 -6.65
C GLU A 121 3.01 -25.12 -5.78
N ALA A 122 3.50 -26.30 -5.36
CA ALA A 122 2.78 -27.19 -4.46
C ALA A 122 2.47 -26.53 -3.11
N LEU A 123 3.45 -25.83 -2.53
CA LEU A 123 3.26 -25.09 -1.28
C LEU A 123 2.26 -23.93 -1.44
N THR A 124 2.29 -23.22 -2.57
CA THR A 124 1.35 -22.14 -2.88
C THR A 124 -0.08 -22.67 -2.93
N LYS A 125 -0.29 -23.83 -3.57
CA LYS A 125 -1.60 -24.51 -3.59
C LYS A 125 -2.05 -24.88 -2.18
N GLU A 126 -1.17 -25.48 -1.39
CA GLU A 126 -1.45 -25.82 0.00
C GLU A 126 -1.83 -24.60 0.84
N ILE A 127 -1.09 -23.48 0.72
CA ILE A 127 -1.38 -22.23 1.41
C ILE A 127 -2.80 -21.73 1.09
N LYS A 128 -3.17 -21.74 -0.19
CA LYS A 128 -4.48 -21.29 -0.65
C LYS A 128 -5.62 -22.18 -0.12
N GLU A 129 -5.47 -23.49 -0.28
CA GLU A 129 -6.52 -24.47 0.01
C GLU A 129 -6.70 -24.74 1.51
N LYS A 130 -5.62 -24.81 2.28
CA LYS A 130 -5.70 -25.18 3.70
C LYS A 130 -5.79 -23.99 4.64
N TYR A 131 -5.32 -22.81 4.24
CA TYR A 131 -5.21 -21.67 5.14
C TYR A 131 -6.00 -20.46 4.65
N ILE A 132 -5.80 -20.00 3.41
CA ILE A 132 -6.44 -18.76 2.95
C ILE A 132 -7.97 -18.93 2.83
N GLY A 133 -8.43 -19.91 2.06
CA GLY A 133 -9.86 -20.18 1.88
C GLY A 133 -10.58 -20.53 3.19
N PRO A 134 -10.09 -21.52 3.96
CA PRO A 134 -10.69 -21.89 5.25
C PRO A 134 -10.72 -20.75 6.27
N ASN A 135 -9.68 -19.91 6.34
CA ASN A 135 -9.70 -18.72 7.19
C ASN A 135 -10.77 -17.71 6.72
N GLY A 136 -10.95 -17.53 5.40
CA GLY A 136 -12.07 -16.75 4.86
C GLY A 136 -13.42 -17.26 5.35
N GLN A 137 -13.66 -18.56 5.26
CA GLN A 137 -14.89 -19.20 5.71
C GLN A 137 -15.14 -19.00 7.21
N ILE A 138 -14.14 -19.26 8.05
CA ILE A 138 -14.22 -19.04 9.51
C ILE A 138 -14.62 -17.59 9.82
N MET A 139 -14.06 -16.63 9.10
CA MET A 139 -14.35 -15.21 9.34
C MET A 139 -15.74 -14.79 8.87
N ILE A 140 -16.29 -15.43 7.84
CA ILE A 140 -17.71 -15.26 7.47
C ILE A 140 -18.61 -15.77 8.59
N GLU A 141 -18.37 -16.99 9.07
CA GLU A 141 -19.15 -17.62 10.14
C GLU A 141 -19.09 -16.85 11.45
N LEU A 142 -17.90 -16.40 11.84
CA LEU A 142 -17.68 -15.53 13.00
C LEU A 142 -18.47 -14.23 12.84
N GLY A 143 -18.40 -13.59 11.67
CA GLY A 143 -19.14 -12.37 11.37
C GLY A 143 -20.66 -12.53 11.55
N ARG A 144 -21.23 -13.62 11.03
CA ARG A 144 -22.65 -13.96 11.18
C ARG A 144 -23.02 -14.24 12.63
N THR A 145 -22.16 -14.94 13.35
CA THR A 145 -22.36 -15.27 14.76
C THR A 145 -22.33 -14.02 15.64
N LEU A 146 -21.42 -13.08 15.37
CA LEU A 146 -21.34 -11.79 16.07
C LEU A 146 -22.60 -10.94 15.87
N ILE A 147 -23.24 -11.01 14.69
CA ILE A 147 -24.52 -10.33 14.43
C ILE A 147 -25.64 -10.94 15.28
N LYS A 148 -25.71 -12.28 15.35
CA LYS A 148 -26.68 -12.97 16.21
C LYS A 148 -26.44 -12.63 17.69
N ALA A 149 -25.19 -12.63 18.13
CA ALA A 149 -24.83 -12.28 19.50
C ALA A 149 -25.23 -10.83 19.86
N GLN A 150 -25.10 -9.88 18.93
CA GLN A 150 -25.58 -8.51 19.16
C GLN A 150 -27.10 -8.48 19.37
N ALA A 151 -27.87 -9.16 18.52
CA ALA A 151 -29.33 -9.21 18.65
C ALA A 151 -29.77 -9.83 20.00
N LEU A 152 -29.07 -10.86 20.47
CA LEU A 152 -29.31 -11.47 21.78
C LEU A 152 -28.95 -10.52 22.94
N CYS A 153 -27.84 -9.78 22.83
CA CYS A 153 -27.47 -8.77 23.83
C CYS A 153 -28.55 -7.69 23.91
N GLU A 154 -29.05 -7.21 22.77
CA GLU A 154 -30.14 -6.21 22.70
C GLU A 154 -31.42 -6.75 23.37
N GLN A 155 -31.82 -8.00 23.08
CA GLN A 155 -33.00 -8.63 23.69
C GLN A 155 -32.86 -8.81 25.20
N ALA A 156 -31.65 -9.13 25.67
CA ALA A 156 -31.35 -9.33 27.09
C ALA A 156 -31.03 -8.03 27.86
N ASN A 157 -31.09 -6.86 27.20
CA ASN A 157 -30.63 -5.58 27.75
C ASN A 157 -29.17 -5.61 28.24
N ILE A 158 -28.31 -6.39 27.58
CA ILE A 158 -26.87 -6.47 27.85
C ILE A 158 -26.15 -5.49 26.93
N ARG A 159 -25.22 -4.70 27.48
CA ARG A 159 -24.37 -3.80 26.70
C ARG A 159 -23.44 -4.62 25.79
N TYR A 160 -23.65 -4.55 24.47
CA TYR A 160 -22.89 -5.34 23.51
C TYR A 160 -21.37 -5.04 23.54
N GLU A 161 -20.97 -3.81 23.85
CA GLU A 161 -19.57 -3.46 24.00
C GLU A 161 -18.90 -4.14 25.21
N ASP A 162 -19.61 -4.31 26.32
CA ASP A 162 -19.08 -5.10 27.46
C ASP A 162 -18.95 -6.57 27.08
N TYR A 163 -19.91 -7.11 26.32
CA TYR A 163 -19.82 -8.45 25.78
C TYR A 163 -18.60 -8.62 24.85
N ILE A 164 -18.34 -7.66 23.97
CA ILE A 164 -17.15 -7.70 23.11
C ILE A 164 -15.86 -7.60 23.93
N ASP A 165 -15.74 -6.57 24.77
CA ASP A 165 -14.47 -6.20 25.38
C ASP A 165 -14.09 -7.12 26.55
N ARG A 166 -15.08 -7.57 27.33
CA ARG A 166 -14.84 -8.31 28.58
C ARG A 166 -15.13 -9.80 28.48
N VAL A 167 -16.12 -10.20 27.67
CA VAL A 167 -16.48 -11.62 27.51
C VAL A 167 -15.71 -12.24 26.35
N LEU A 168 -15.82 -11.66 25.15
CA LEU A 168 -15.12 -12.19 23.97
C LEU A 168 -13.65 -11.77 23.91
N GLN A 169 -13.29 -10.64 24.53
CA GLN A 169 -11.93 -10.09 24.56
C GLN A 169 -11.35 -9.83 23.16
N ILE A 170 -12.20 -9.37 22.23
CA ILE A 170 -11.82 -9.08 20.84
C ILE A 170 -11.82 -7.57 20.62
N PRO A 171 -10.82 -6.99 19.92
CA PRO A 171 -10.86 -5.57 19.57
C PRO A 171 -12.13 -5.21 18.79
N ARG A 172 -12.81 -4.13 19.19
CA ARG A 172 -14.04 -3.66 18.52
C ARG A 172 -13.87 -3.43 17.02
N THR A 173 -12.66 -3.03 16.58
CA THR A 173 -12.30 -2.88 15.16
C THR A 173 -12.36 -4.20 14.40
N THR A 174 -11.86 -5.28 15.01
CA THR A 174 -11.97 -6.65 14.48
C THR A 174 -13.42 -7.09 14.38
N VAL A 175 -14.22 -6.89 15.44
CA VAL A 175 -15.65 -7.24 15.43
C VAL A 175 -16.41 -6.49 14.34
N LYS A 176 -16.21 -5.17 14.23
CA LYS A 176 -16.84 -4.34 13.19
C LYS A 176 -16.49 -4.85 11.78
N THR A 177 -15.26 -5.31 11.58
CA THR A 177 -14.77 -5.78 10.31
C THR A 177 -15.28 -7.18 9.98
N ALA A 178 -15.19 -8.12 10.93
CA ALA A 178 -15.73 -9.47 10.81
C ALA A 178 -17.22 -9.46 10.52
N LYS A 179 -18.01 -8.60 11.18
CA LYS A 179 -19.44 -8.46 10.89
C LYS A 179 -19.73 -8.04 9.46
N LYS A 180 -18.96 -7.10 8.88
CA LYS A 180 -19.12 -6.72 7.47
C LYS A 180 -18.78 -7.87 6.54
N VAL A 181 -17.70 -8.59 6.87
CA VAL A 181 -17.27 -9.80 6.17
C VAL A 181 -18.34 -10.89 6.20
N GLY A 182 -19.01 -11.11 7.33
CA GLY A 182 -20.09 -12.09 7.45
C GLY A 182 -21.33 -11.82 6.58
N MET A 183 -21.43 -10.62 5.99
CA MET A 183 -22.47 -10.25 5.01
C MET A 183 -22.06 -10.54 3.56
N LEU A 184 -20.84 -11.04 3.32
CA LEU A 184 -20.44 -11.51 2.01
C LEU A 184 -21.01 -12.92 1.73
N PRO A 185 -21.19 -13.28 0.45
CA PRO A 185 -21.45 -14.64 0.01
C PRO A 185 -20.33 -15.62 0.45
N ASP A 186 -20.68 -16.89 0.66
CA ASP A 186 -19.70 -17.93 1.05
C ASP A 186 -18.66 -18.18 -0.06
N GLU A 187 -19.03 -17.99 -1.32
CA GLU A 187 -18.12 -18.09 -2.48
C GLU A 187 -16.98 -17.06 -2.46
N ASP A 188 -17.09 -15.99 -1.67
CA ASP A 188 -16.01 -15.02 -1.48
C ASP A 188 -14.97 -15.49 -0.46
N ALA A 189 -15.17 -16.62 0.23
CA ALA A 189 -14.23 -17.17 1.20
C ALA A 189 -12.84 -17.47 0.57
N GLU A 190 -12.81 -17.88 -0.70
CA GLU A 190 -11.58 -18.16 -1.45
C GLU A 190 -10.65 -16.95 -1.58
N LEU A 191 -11.19 -15.73 -1.44
CA LEU A 191 -10.40 -14.50 -1.44
C LEU A 191 -9.49 -14.41 -0.20
N GLY A 192 -9.86 -15.10 0.89
CA GLY A 192 -9.23 -14.97 2.20
C GLY A 192 -9.64 -13.71 2.96
N TYR A 193 -9.48 -13.75 4.28
CA TYR A 193 -9.99 -12.70 5.17
C TYR A 193 -9.49 -11.30 4.81
N ASP A 194 -8.20 -11.13 4.47
CA ASP A 194 -7.63 -9.81 4.19
C ASP A 194 -8.24 -9.13 2.97
N ASN A 195 -8.44 -9.87 1.88
CA ASN A 195 -9.10 -9.39 0.69
C ASN A 195 -10.59 -9.15 0.91
N MET A 196 -11.26 -10.03 1.67
CA MET A 196 -12.65 -9.85 2.03
C MET A 196 -12.89 -8.57 2.84
N LYS A 197 -11.93 -8.09 3.64
CA LYS A 197 -12.04 -6.79 4.32
C LYS A 197 -12.16 -5.63 3.33
N ILE A 198 -11.41 -5.68 2.23
CA ILE A 198 -11.44 -4.68 1.17
C ILE A 198 -12.82 -4.73 0.49
N VAL A 199 -13.24 -5.91 0.05
CA VAL A 199 -14.52 -6.14 -0.64
C VAL A 199 -15.72 -5.73 0.24
N ALA A 200 -15.72 -6.11 1.52
CA ALA A 200 -16.76 -5.75 2.48
C ALA A 200 -16.78 -4.24 2.81
N GLY A 201 -15.70 -3.51 2.52
CA GLY A 201 -15.63 -2.05 2.62
C GLY A 201 -16.34 -1.31 1.49
N ILE A 202 -16.58 -1.96 0.35
CA ILE A 202 -17.15 -1.35 -0.85
C ILE A 202 -18.68 -1.32 -0.75
N LYS A 203 -19.25 -0.13 -0.97
CA LYS A 203 -20.70 0.11 -0.79
C LYS A 203 -21.54 -0.30 -2.01
N LYS A 204 -21.06 -0.02 -3.23
CA LYS A 204 -21.84 -0.29 -4.43
C LYS A 204 -21.61 -1.72 -4.92
N ALA A 205 -22.68 -2.39 -5.36
CA ALA A 205 -22.61 -3.78 -5.77
C ALA A 205 -21.75 -3.99 -7.03
N ASP A 206 -21.82 -3.07 -8.00
CA ASP A 206 -21.03 -3.10 -9.24
C ASP A 206 -19.53 -2.90 -8.98
N GLU A 207 -19.16 -1.93 -8.14
CA GLU A 207 -17.77 -1.70 -7.71
C GLU A 207 -17.24 -2.90 -6.90
N LYS A 208 -18.10 -3.54 -6.09
CA LYS A 208 -17.73 -4.73 -5.32
C LYS A 208 -17.41 -5.91 -6.25
N ALA A 209 -18.27 -6.19 -7.22
CA ALA A 209 -18.05 -7.26 -8.19
C ALA A 209 -16.73 -7.08 -8.96
N LYS A 210 -16.43 -5.85 -9.40
CA LYS A 210 -15.16 -5.51 -10.04
C LYS A 210 -13.96 -5.75 -9.13
N ALA A 211 -14.06 -5.43 -7.84
CA ALA A 211 -12.98 -5.68 -6.89
C ALA A 211 -12.74 -7.19 -6.67
N VAL A 212 -13.81 -7.99 -6.58
CA VAL A 212 -13.70 -9.46 -6.48
C VAL A 212 -13.00 -10.03 -7.72
N GLU A 213 -13.42 -9.62 -8.91
CA GLU A 213 -12.80 -10.06 -10.17
C GLU A 213 -11.33 -9.65 -10.28
N ALA A 214 -11.00 -8.41 -9.90
CA ALA A 214 -9.62 -7.94 -9.88
C ALA A 214 -8.73 -8.78 -8.96
N ILE A 215 -9.21 -9.13 -7.76
CA ILE A 215 -8.46 -10.00 -6.83
C ILE A 215 -8.32 -11.42 -7.41
N LYS A 216 -9.39 -12.00 -7.96
CA LYS A 216 -9.38 -13.34 -8.56
C LYS A 216 -8.45 -13.45 -9.77
N SER A 217 -8.30 -12.36 -10.54
CA SER A 217 -7.36 -12.24 -11.66
C SER A 217 -5.91 -11.96 -11.23
N GLY A 218 -5.62 -11.91 -9.93
CA GLY A 218 -4.25 -11.79 -9.41
C GLY A 218 -3.78 -10.36 -9.14
N LYS A 219 -4.66 -9.34 -9.22
CA LYS A 219 -4.28 -7.97 -8.84
C LYS A 219 -3.93 -7.88 -7.36
N SER A 220 -2.91 -7.07 -7.05
CA SER A 220 -2.51 -6.82 -5.66
C SER A 220 -3.63 -6.11 -4.87
N PRO A 221 -3.70 -6.31 -3.54
CA PRO A 221 -4.63 -5.57 -2.68
C PRO A 221 -4.53 -4.06 -2.84
N ASP A 222 -3.31 -3.52 -2.99
CA ASP A 222 -3.06 -2.10 -3.18
C ASP A 222 -3.59 -1.57 -4.51
N SER A 223 -3.41 -2.33 -5.59
CA SER A 223 -3.99 -2.02 -6.91
C SER A 223 -5.52 -1.95 -6.83
N VAL A 224 -6.16 -2.90 -6.15
CA VAL A 224 -7.62 -2.92 -5.99
C VAL A 224 -8.10 -1.73 -5.14
N ILE A 225 -7.42 -1.41 -4.04
CA ILE A 225 -7.73 -0.23 -3.22
C ILE A 225 -7.60 1.05 -4.06
N ALA A 226 -6.55 1.17 -4.87
CA ALA A 226 -6.35 2.32 -5.75
C ALA A 226 -7.45 2.44 -6.82
N MET A 227 -7.89 1.34 -7.43
CA MET A 227 -9.00 1.32 -8.39
C MET A 227 -10.31 1.81 -7.77
N MET A 228 -10.54 1.53 -6.49
CA MET A 228 -11.78 1.90 -5.78
C MET A 228 -11.73 3.31 -5.15
N LYS A 229 -10.56 3.95 -5.10
CA LYS A 229 -10.47 5.34 -4.63
C LYS A 229 -11.13 6.27 -5.63
N LYS A 230 -12.08 7.08 -5.14
CA LYS A 230 -12.59 8.21 -5.91
C LYS A 230 -11.44 9.17 -6.21
N LYS A 231 -11.31 9.60 -7.46
CA LYS A 231 -10.42 10.71 -7.82
C LYS A 231 -10.72 11.88 -6.89
N ALA A 232 -9.68 12.41 -6.24
CA ALA A 232 -9.82 13.62 -5.42
C ALA A 232 -10.42 14.71 -6.31
N LYS A 233 -11.33 15.52 -5.76
CA LYS A 233 -11.77 16.72 -6.46
C LYS A 233 -10.52 17.57 -6.71
N GLU A 234 -10.37 18.06 -7.93
CA GLU A 234 -9.36 19.05 -8.27
C GLU A 234 -9.67 20.29 -7.43
N ILE A 235 -8.79 20.61 -6.48
CA ILE A 235 -8.87 21.82 -5.66
C ILE A 235 -8.02 22.87 -6.37
N ASP A 236 -8.51 24.11 -6.46
CA ASP A 236 -7.75 25.23 -7.01
C ASP A 236 -6.35 25.32 -6.35
N PRO A 237 -5.24 25.34 -7.13
CA PRO A 237 -3.89 25.43 -6.60
C PRO A 237 -3.69 26.56 -5.58
N LYS A 238 -4.38 27.69 -5.75
CA LYS A 238 -4.32 28.80 -4.79
C LYS A 238 -4.95 28.43 -3.45
N GLU A 239 -6.11 27.79 -3.46
CA GLU A 239 -6.79 27.33 -2.24
C GLU A 239 -5.96 26.28 -1.49
N LYS A 240 -5.28 25.39 -2.21
CA LYS A 240 -4.34 24.42 -1.61
C LYS A 240 -3.19 25.13 -0.87
N LEU A 241 -2.54 26.10 -1.51
CA LEU A 241 -1.44 26.86 -0.91
C LEU A 241 -1.88 27.71 0.29
N GLU A 242 -3.08 28.31 0.24
CA GLU A 242 -3.64 29.06 1.37
C GLU A 242 -3.90 28.16 2.59
N LYS A 243 -4.42 26.95 2.37
CA LYS A 243 -4.60 25.95 3.43
C LYS A 243 -3.27 25.51 4.03
N GLU A 244 -2.26 25.27 3.18
CA GLU A 244 -0.94 24.89 3.65
C GLU A 244 -0.26 26.04 4.43
N ARG A 245 -0.38 27.28 3.95
CA ARG A 245 0.09 28.46 4.69
C ARG A 245 -0.56 28.53 6.08
N ALA A 246 -1.88 28.41 6.15
CA ALA A 246 -2.61 28.46 7.42
C ALA A 246 -2.18 27.34 8.38
N ARG A 247 -1.98 26.11 7.86
CA ARG A 247 -1.47 24.97 8.62
C ARG A 247 -0.05 25.20 9.15
N LEU A 248 0.85 25.70 8.31
CA LEU A 248 2.23 25.99 8.69
C LEU A 248 2.28 27.11 9.74
N THR A 249 1.52 28.20 9.56
CA THR A 249 1.42 29.27 10.56
C THR A 249 0.95 28.73 11.92
N ARG A 250 -0.08 27.87 11.92
CA ARG A 250 -0.56 27.24 13.16
C ARG A 250 0.51 26.36 13.81
N THR A 251 1.19 25.55 13.01
CA THR A 251 2.26 24.66 13.51
C THR A 251 3.41 25.46 14.11
N ILE A 252 3.81 26.56 13.46
CA ILE A 252 4.83 27.48 13.99
C ILE A 252 4.38 28.04 15.34
N SER A 253 3.14 28.53 15.44
CA SER A 253 2.61 29.06 16.70
C SER A 253 2.61 28.02 17.83
N GLU A 254 2.21 26.78 17.54
CA GLU A 254 2.20 25.69 18.53
C GLU A 254 3.64 25.32 18.97
N LEU A 255 4.60 25.31 18.03
CA LEU A 255 6.00 25.03 18.33
C LEU A 255 6.67 26.17 19.11
N THR A 256 6.37 27.43 18.80
CA THR A 256 6.86 28.59 19.55
C THR A 256 6.35 28.55 20.98
N GLN A 257 5.06 28.32 21.19
CA GLN A 257 4.49 28.22 22.54
C GLN A 257 5.12 27.05 23.32
N ARG A 258 5.33 25.91 22.67
CA ARG A 258 6.01 24.78 23.30
C ARG A 258 7.46 25.09 23.67
N LEU A 259 8.16 25.87 22.85
CA LEU A 259 9.53 26.31 23.14
C LEU A 259 9.55 27.24 24.36
N GLU A 260 8.63 28.21 24.45
CA GLU A 260 8.49 29.09 25.62
C GLU A 260 8.31 28.29 26.91
N TYR A 261 7.42 27.29 26.93
CA TYR A 261 7.26 26.41 28.10
C TYR A 261 8.53 25.67 28.50
N VAL A 262 9.33 25.22 27.52
CA VAL A 262 10.61 24.56 27.78
C VAL A 262 11.62 25.55 28.35
N GLU A 263 11.69 26.76 27.81
CA GLU A 263 12.58 27.82 28.30
C GLU A 263 12.21 28.27 29.72
N GLU A 264 10.92 28.45 30.04
CA GLU A 264 10.45 28.72 31.41
C GLU A 264 10.80 27.58 32.38
N SER A 265 10.66 26.33 31.94
CA SER A 265 11.02 25.15 32.73
C SER A 265 12.53 25.06 32.98
N LEU A 266 13.35 25.45 31.99
CA LEU A 266 14.81 25.52 32.15
C LEU A 266 15.25 26.67 33.05
N ALA A 267 14.58 27.82 32.98
CA ALA A 267 14.88 28.98 33.81
C ALA A 267 14.47 28.81 35.28
N SER A 268 13.61 27.83 35.58
CA SER A 268 13.17 27.48 36.94
C SER A 268 13.94 26.31 37.57
N LEU A 269 14.95 25.78 36.87
CA LEU A 269 15.95 24.84 37.40
C LEU A 269 17.18 25.60 37.92
#